data_AF-A0A820T6N2-F1
#
_entry.id   AF-A0A820T6N2-F1
#
_cell.length_a   1.000
_cell.length_b   1.000
_cell.length_c   1.000
_cell.angle_alpha   90.00
_cell.angle_beta   90.00
_cell.angle_gamma   90.00
#
_symmetry.space_group_name_H-M   'P 1'
#
loop_
_entity.id
_entity.type
_entity.pdbx_description
1 polymer ?
#
loop_
_entity_poly.entity_id
_entity_poly.type
_entity_poly.pdbx_seq_one_letter_code
_entity_poly.pdbx_strand_id
1 'polypeptide(L)'
;SHTGDNLRCQLEDAMANFNIEEKVVLIVTDNASNNLKAFDELVIPGIEVYFEPEDDEDEHDDETENDEREEKDEQNNLNDQEERLLIPCFSHSLQFTVGDGLKDHKSILFAEHLQRENISIPLPVKTRWNSQHHTICKVLEISKKFLNDLLRNVGHADLVLTARDIIILRELASIFALFAEATTRTQIEDSASISLVAPSVLSIYYDLEHEQVNCKYLGSLCRTLIISLHERFGGLLERCEIFADSNMKIKKRCT
;
A
#
# COMPACT_ATOMS: atom_id res chain seq x y z
N SER A 1 -21.93 13.23 -1.17
CA SER A 1 -21.38 12.24 -0.23
C SER A 1 -20.48 11.29 -1.02
N HIS A 2 -19.42 10.74 -0.43
CA HIS A 2 -18.50 9.79 -1.09
C HIS A 2 -18.92 8.33 -0.86
N THR A 3 -20.22 8.02 -0.98
CA THR A 3 -20.71 6.64 -0.82
C THR A 3 -20.41 5.79 -2.07
N GLY A 4 -20.42 4.46 -1.91
CA GLY A 4 -20.25 3.52 -3.02
C GLY A 4 -21.25 3.75 -4.17
N ASP A 5 -22.52 3.98 -3.85
CA ASP A 5 -23.55 4.26 -4.87
C ASP A 5 -23.27 5.53 -5.66
N ASN A 6 -22.84 6.60 -4.97
CA ASN A 6 -22.48 7.85 -5.62
C ASN A 6 -21.27 7.71 -6.55
N LEU A 7 -20.31 6.84 -6.21
CA LEU A 7 -19.16 6.53 -7.06
C LEU A 7 -19.58 5.73 -8.29
N ARG A 8 -20.44 4.72 -8.12
CA ARG A 8 -21.00 3.92 -9.21
C ARG A 8 -21.75 4.81 -10.21
N CYS A 9 -22.68 5.63 -9.72
CA CYS A 9 -23.45 6.55 -10.57
C CYS A 9 -22.56 7.53 -11.34
N GLN A 10 -21.54 8.10 -10.70
CA GLN A 10 -20.63 9.02 -11.39
C GLN A 10 -19.82 8.34 -12.51
N LEU A 11 -19.40 7.09 -12.29
CA LEU A 11 -18.68 6.34 -13.32
C LEU A 11 -19.60 5.99 -14.50
N GLU A 12 -20.84 5.58 -14.22
CA GLU A 12 -21.85 5.29 -15.25
C GLU A 12 -22.19 6.53 -16.07
N ASP A 13 -22.43 7.66 -15.41
CA ASP A 13 -22.66 8.95 -16.07
C ASP A 13 -21.48 9.34 -16.97
N ALA A 14 -20.24 9.17 -16.49
CA ALA A 14 -19.05 9.44 -17.28
C ALA A 14 -19.00 8.52 -18.52
N MET A 15 -19.23 7.22 -18.38
CA MET A 15 -19.23 6.29 -19.51
C MET A 15 -20.31 6.66 -20.53
N ALA A 16 -21.51 7.00 -20.09
CA ALA A 16 -22.62 7.42 -20.94
C ALA A 16 -22.32 8.71 -21.69
N ASN A 17 -21.71 9.69 -21.02
CA ASN A 17 -21.29 10.94 -21.64
C ASN A 17 -20.29 10.73 -22.79
N PHE A 18 -19.46 9.68 -22.72
CA PHE A 18 -18.50 9.33 -23.76
C PHE A 18 -18.97 8.22 -24.72
N ASN A 19 -20.12 7.59 -24.46
CA ASN A 19 -20.68 6.50 -25.26
C ASN A 19 -19.70 5.31 -25.37
N ILE A 20 -19.20 4.87 -24.20
CA ILE A 20 -18.16 3.84 -24.04
C ILE A 20 -18.57 2.71 -23.08
N GLU A 21 -19.83 2.62 -22.68
CA GLU A 21 -20.33 1.65 -21.72
C GLU A 21 -19.96 0.21 -22.13
N GLU A 22 -20.19 -0.15 -23.39
CA GLU A 22 -19.87 -1.47 -23.95
C GLU A 22 -18.37 -1.64 -24.29
N LYS A 23 -17.55 -0.62 -24.04
CA LYS A 23 -16.10 -0.65 -24.36
C LYS A 23 -15.23 -0.76 -23.13
N VAL A 24 -15.78 -0.51 -21.94
CA VAL A 24 -15.03 -0.70 -20.70
C VAL A 24 -15.02 -2.18 -20.39
N VAL A 25 -13.82 -2.74 -20.32
CA VAL A 25 -13.58 -4.17 -20.03
C VAL A 25 -12.93 -4.38 -18.66
N LEU A 26 -12.23 -3.37 -18.15
CA LEU A 26 -11.43 -3.46 -16.95
C LEU A 26 -11.46 -2.12 -16.20
N ILE A 27 -11.68 -2.19 -14.91
CA ILE A 27 -11.66 -1.08 -13.97
C ILE A 27 -10.55 -1.36 -12.96
N VAL A 28 -9.74 -0.33 -12.67
CA VAL A 28 -8.69 -0.39 -11.66
C VAL A 28 -8.98 0.68 -10.62
N THR A 29 -9.25 0.28 -9.38
CA THR A 29 -9.45 1.21 -8.25
C THR A 29 -8.48 0.89 -7.12
N ASP A 30 -8.30 1.83 -6.20
CA ASP A 30 -7.75 1.47 -4.89
C ASP A 30 -8.73 0.56 -4.13
N ASN A 31 -8.31 0.07 -2.96
CA ASN A 31 -9.10 -0.86 -2.15
C ASN A 31 -9.88 -0.13 -1.04
N ALA A 32 -10.14 1.17 -1.18
CA ALA A 32 -10.96 1.90 -0.23
C ALA A 32 -12.34 1.25 -0.10
N SER A 33 -12.90 1.22 1.11
CA SER A 33 -14.17 0.56 1.44
C SER A 33 -15.30 0.96 0.48
N ASN A 34 -15.39 2.25 0.14
CA ASN A 34 -16.40 2.79 -0.77
C ASN A 34 -16.18 2.36 -2.23
N ASN A 35 -14.94 2.16 -2.70
CA ASN A 35 -14.68 1.61 -4.04
C ASN A 35 -15.07 0.13 -4.11
N LEU A 36 -14.80 -0.63 -3.05
CA LEU A 36 -15.23 -2.03 -2.96
C LEU A 36 -16.75 -2.14 -2.98
N LYS A 37 -17.46 -1.35 -2.16
CA LYS A 37 -18.93 -1.27 -2.16
C LYS A 37 -19.48 -0.85 -3.53
N ALA A 38 -18.81 0.08 -4.22
CA ALA A 38 -19.25 0.58 -5.51
C ALA A 38 -19.17 -0.46 -6.64
N PHE A 39 -18.26 -1.44 -6.57
CA PHE A 39 -17.92 -2.31 -7.70
C PHE A 39 -17.74 -3.78 -7.32
N ASP A 40 -18.30 -4.21 -6.19
CA ASP A 40 -18.21 -5.57 -5.66
C ASP A 40 -18.65 -6.64 -6.67
N GLU A 41 -19.74 -6.39 -7.39
CA GLU A 41 -20.29 -7.27 -8.43
C GLU A 41 -19.34 -7.46 -9.63
N LEU A 42 -18.32 -6.60 -9.78
CA LEU A 42 -17.36 -6.63 -10.89
C LEU A 42 -16.05 -7.34 -10.49
N VAL A 43 -15.90 -7.77 -9.24
CA VAL A 43 -14.69 -8.45 -8.77
C VAL A 43 -14.54 -9.79 -9.49
N ILE A 44 -13.33 -10.04 -10.03
CA ILE A 44 -13.02 -11.31 -10.68
C ILE A 44 -13.10 -12.45 -9.65
N PRO A 45 -13.87 -13.52 -9.93
CA PRO A 45 -13.89 -14.71 -9.11
C PRO A 45 -12.50 -15.29 -8.85
N GLY A 46 -12.13 -15.44 -7.58
CA GLY A 46 -10.82 -15.90 -7.11
C GLY A 46 -9.75 -14.80 -6.91
N ILE A 47 -10.07 -13.53 -7.18
CA ILE A 47 -9.20 -12.37 -6.91
C ILE A 47 -9.72 -11.53 -5.73
N GLU A 48 -10.90 -11.84 -5.18
CA GLU A 48 -11.51 -11.21 -4.00
C GLU A 48 -10.52 -11.16 -2.83
N VAL A 49 -9.73 -12.23 -2.68
CA VAL A 49 -8.71 -12.37 -1.63
C VAL A 49 -7.65 -11.27 -1.65
N TYR A 50 -7.48 -10.53 -2.74
CA TYR A 50 -6.49 -9.44 -2.88
C TYR A 50 -7.06 -8.05 -2.62
N PHE A 51 -8.37 -7.94 -2.44
CA PHE A 51 -9.00 -6.73 -1.97
C PHE A 51 -9.00 -6.75 -0.44
N GLU A 52 -8.24 -5.83 0.16
CA GLU A 52 -8.29 -5.61 1.59
C GLU A 52 -9.00 -4.28 1.84
N PRO A 53 -10.15 -4.26 2.53
CA PRO A 53 -10.76 -3.01 2.94
C PRO A 53 -9.80 -2.27 3.88
N GLU A 54 -9.66 -0.95 3.69
CA GLU A 54 -9.02 -0.10 4.69
C GLU A 54 -9.77 -0.26 6.03
N ASP A 55 -9.12 -0.81 7.04
CA ASP A 55 -9.56 -0.71 8.44
C ASP A 55 -9.37 0.75 8.88
N ASP A 56 -10.21 1.66 8.37
CA ASP A 56 -10.26 3.04 8.85
C ASP A 56 -10.98 3.06 10.20
N GLU A 57 -10.21 3.06 11.29
CA GLU A 57 -10.71 3.39 12.64
C GLU A 57 -11.24 4.85 12.75
N ASP A 58 -11.13 5.65 11.68
CA ASP A 58 -11.50 7.07 11.61
C ASP A 58 -12.76 7.37 10.75
N GLU A 59 -13.48 6.36 10.23
CA GLU A 59 -14.84 6.60 9.71
C GLU A 59 -15.82 6.70 10.89
N HIS A 60 -16.04 7.93 11.38
CA HIS A 60 -17.30 8.29 12.04
C HIS A 60 -18.43 8.19 11.01
N ASP A 61 -18.84 6.97 10.72
CA ASP A 61 -20.02 6.67 9.91
C ASP A 61 -21.25 6.86 10.81
N ASP A 62 -21.71 8.11 10.87
CA ASP A 62 -22.91 8.52 11.60
C ASP A 62 -24.16 8.30 10.72
N GLU A 63 -24.27 7.13 10.07
CA GLU A 63 -25.47 6.73 9.34
C GLU A 63 -25.80 5.26 9.64
N THR A 64 -26.64 5.05 10.66
CA THR A 64 -27.43 3.82 10.80
C THR A 64 -28.38 3.69 9.59
N GLU A 65 -27.92 3.08 8.51
CA GLU A 65 -28.79 2.53 7.49
C GLU A 65 -29.06 1.04 7.78
N ASN A 66 -30.35 0.69 7.89
CA ASN A 66 -30.80 -0.68 8.03
C ASN A 66 -30.41 -1.46 6.78
N ASP A 67 -29.38 -2.30 6.90
CA ASP A 67 -28.93 -3.22 5.86
C ASP A 67 -29.92 -4.41 5.77
N GLU A 68 -31.13 -4.18 5.28
CA GLU A 68 -32.03 -5.25 4.82
C GLU A 68 -31.50 -5.78 3.48
N ARG A 69 -30.49 -6.65 3.55
CA ARG A 69 -30.03 -7.42 2.38
C ARG A 69 -31.14 -8.39 1.97
N GLU A 70 -31.84 -8.08 0.89
CA GLU A 70 -32.63 -9.07 0.17
C GLU A 70 -31.68 -10.12 -0.41
N GLU A 71 -31.77 -11.36 0.10
CA GLU A 71 -31.16 -12.54 -0.52
C GLU A 71 -31.74 -12.68 -1.95
N LYS A 72 -30.99 -12.24 -2.96
CA LYS A 72 -31.34 -12.52 -4.35
C LYS A 72 -30.90 -13.95 -4.65
N ASP A 73 -31.90 -14.80 -4.89
CA ASP A 73 -31.77 -16.20 -5.29
C ASP A 73 -30.69 -16.38 -6.38
N GLU A 74 -29.74 -17.28 -6.09
CA GLU A 74 -28.74 -17.79 -7.05
C GLU A 74 -29.44 -18.54 -8.20
N GLN A 75 -29.85 -17.79 -9.22
CA GLN A 75 -30.17 -18.36 -10.52
C GLN A 75 -29.09 -17.96 -11.52
N ASN A 76 -28.10 -18.85 -11.62
CA ASN A 76 -27.07 -18.86 -12.66
C ASN A 76 -27.69 -18.74 -14.06
N ASN A 77 -27.82 -17.50 -14.54
CA ASN A 77 -27.94 -17.16 -15.94
C ASN A 77 -26.56 -16.67 -16.40
N LEU A 78 -25.70 -17.60 -16.78
CA LEU A 78 -24.47 -17.33 -17.54
C LEU A 78 -24.84 -16.89 -18.98
N ASN A 79 -25.51 -15.75 -19.11
CA ASN A 79 -25.84 -15.15 -20.39
C ASN A 79 -25.01 -13.89 -20.58
N ASP A 80 -23.97 -14.00 -21.42
CA ASP A 80 -23.45 -12.96 -22.33
C ASP A 80 -23.50 -11.50 -21.84
N GLN A 81 -23.12 -11.22 -20.59
CA GLN A 81 -22.68 -9.88 -20.23
C GLN A 81 -21.19 -9.81 -20.50
N GLU A 82 -20.76 -8.82 -21.27
CA GLU A 82 -19.36 -8.43 -21.37
C GLU A 82 -18.92 -8.02 -19.96
N GLU A 83 -18.48 -9.00 -19.16
CA GLU A 83 -18.19 -8.85 -17.74
C GLU A 83 -17.01 -7.89 -17.58
N ARG A 84 -17.35 -6.65 -17.21
CA ARG A 84 -16.38 -5.70 -16.70
C ARG A 84 -15.71 -6.31 -15.49
N LEU A 85 -14.40 -6.27 -15.49
CA LEU A 85 -13.63 -6.82 -14.39
C LEU A 85 -13.04 -5.70 -13.54
N LEU A 86 -13.09 -5.87 -12.22
CA LEU A 86 -12.38 -5.02 -11.26
C LEU A 86 -11.08 -5.71 -10.85
N ILE A 87 -9.97 -4.97 -10.92
CA ILE A 87 -8.69 -5.39 -10.34
C ILE A 87 -8.20 -4.34 -9.33
N PRO A 88 -7.51 -4.77 -8.27
CA PRO A 88 -6.98 -3.85 -7.26
C PRO A 88 -5.80 -3.05 -7.82
N CYS A 89 -5.68 -1.81 -7.40
CA CYS A 89 -4.55 -0.95 -7.73
C CYS A 89 -3.27 -1.51 -7.09
N PHE A 90 -2.32 -1.94 -7.92
CA PHE A 90 -1.03 -2.45 -7.46
C PHE A 90 -0.30 -1.49 -6.49
N SER A 91 -0.24 -0.20 -6.82
CA SER A 91 0.46 0.79 -5.97
C SER A 91 -0.17 0.91 -4.59
N HIS A 92 -1.49 0.77 -4.51
CA HIS A 92 -2.21 0.86 -3.25
C HIS A 92 -2.07 -0.44 -2.44
N SER A 93 -2.15 -1.61 -3.08
CA SER A 93 -1.83 -2.88 -2.43
C SER A 93 -0.39 -2.89 -1.88
N LEU A 94 0.56 -2.33 -2.62
CA LEU A 94 1.95 -2.20 -2.19
C LEU A 94 2.11 -1.20 -1.02
N GLN A 95 1.31 -0.14 -1.00
CA GLN A 95 1.28 0.83 0.10
C GLN A 95 0.88 0.15 1.41
N PHE A 96 -0.09 -0.76 1.38
CA PHE A 96 -0.44 -1.52 2.58
C PHE A 96 0.65 -2.49 3.01
N THR A 97 1.38 -3.11 2.07
CA THR A 97 2.55 -3.95 2.42
C THR A 97 3.52 -3.17 3.30
N VAL A 98 3.86 -1.94 2.91
CA VAL A 98 4.72 -1.06 3.70
C VAL A 98 4.04 -0.67 5.01
N GLY A 99 2.75 -0.33 4.97
CA GLY A 99 1.96 0.04 6.15
C GLY A 99 1.99 -1.03 7.25
N ASP A 100 1.76 -2.29 6.90
CA ASP A 100 1.79 -3.42 7.84
C ASP A 100 3.17 -3.59 8.48
N GLY A 101 4.23 -3.49 7.68
CA GLY A 101 5.61 -3.50 8.17
C GLY A 101 5.86 -2.40 9.21
N LEU A 102 5.26 -1.22 9.04
CA LEU A 102 5.45 -0.10 9.95
C LEU A 102 4.57 -0.14 11.20
N LYS A 103 3.37 -0.73 11.13
CA LYS A 103 2.48 -0.91 12.31
C LYS A 103 3.17 -1.72 13.41
N ASP A 104 3.97 -2.72 13.03
CA ASP A 104 4.74 -3.55 13.96
C ASP A 104 6.00 -2.86 14.52
N HIS A 105 6.52 -1.83 13.82
CA HIS A 105 7.70 -1.07 14.20
C HIS A 105 7.31 0.34 14.67
N LYS A 106 6.82 0.45 15.92
CA LYS A 106 6.30 1.66 16.61
C LYS A 106 7.25 2.89 16.73
N SER A 107 8.27 3.04 15.88
CA SER A 107 9.32 4.07 16.03
C SER A 107 9.20 5.27 15.08
N ILE A 108 8.09 5.46 14.37
CA ILE A 108 7.95 6.51 13.33
C ILE A 108 7.19 7.75 13.82
N LEU A 109 7.25 8.06 15.12
CA LEU A 109 6.77 9.34 15.68
C LEU A 109 7.71 10.54 15.36
N PHE A 110 8.77 10.33 14.59
CA PHE A 110 9.80 11.35 14.33
C PHE A 110 9.32 12.48 13.40
N ALA A 111 8.30 12.24 12.57
CA ALA A 111 7.83 13.20 11.58
C ALA A 111 6.99 14.35 12.18
N GLU A 112 6.18 14.07 13.20
CA GLU A 112 5.30 15.07 13.84
C GLU A 112 6.09 16.14 14.62
N HIS A 113 7.27 15.79 15.14
CA HIS A 113 8.10 16.74 15.90
C HIS A 113 8.89 17.74 15.04
N LEU A 114 9.16 17.42 13.76
CA LEU A 114 9.89 18.30 12.85
C LEU A 114 9.02 19.48 12.32
N GLN A 115 7.69 19.44 12.51
CA GLN A 115 6.73 20.46 12.04
C GLN A 115 6.89 21.84 12.69
N ARG A 116 7.48 21.94 13.90
CA ARG A 116 7.54 23.21 14.64
C ARG A 116 8.62 24.19 14.15
N GLU A 117 9.64 23.71 13.43
CA GLU A 117 10.91 24.46 13.32
C GLU A 117 11.30 24.90 11.89
N ASN A 118 10.33 24.99 10.96
CA ASN A 118 10.52 25.61 9.64
C ASN A 118 11.68 25.00 8.81
N ILE A 119 11.99 23.72 9.03
CA ILE A 119 12.93 22.95 8.21
C ILE A 119 12.14 22.38 7.02
N SER A 120 12.56 22.72 5.80
CA SER A 120 11.95 22.29 4.53
C SER A 120 12.20 20.80 4.23
N ILE A 121 11.88 19.91 5.16
CA ILE A 121 11.79 18.47 4.88
C ILE A 121 10.34 18.20 4.48
N PRO A 122 10.08 17.69 3.27
CA PRO A 122 8.72 17.37 2.82
C PRO A 122 8.06 16.43 3.83
N LEU A 123 6.89 16.82 4.34
CA LEU A 123 6.17 16.05 5.35
C LEU A 123 5.74 14.70 4.79
N PRO A 124 5.79 13.62 5.59
CA PRO A 124 5.15 12.40 5.21
C PRO A 124 3.63 12.58 5.19
N VAL A 125 3.04 12.46 4.01
CA VAL A 125 1.58 12.44 3.83
C VAL A 125 1.11 11.05 4.27
N LYS A 126 0.15 10.98 5.22
CA LYS A 126 -0.39 9.72 5.77
C LYS A 126 -0.75 8.70 4.67
N THR A 127 -1.23 9.17 3.51
CA THR A 127 -1.70 8.33 2.41
C THR A 127 -0.61 7.82 1.45
N ARG A 128 0.67 8.23 1.59
CA ARG A 128 1.74 7.85 0.64
C ARG A 128 3.08 7.65 1.34
N TRP A 129 3.45 6.41 1.63
CA TRP A 129 4.71 6.05 2.32
C TRP A 129 5.96 6.59 1.58
N ASN A 130 5.87 6.85 0.26
CA ASN A 130 6.92 7.50 -0.54
C ASN A 130 7.45 8.81 0.07
N SER A 131 6.58 9.55 0.77
CA SER A 131 6.95 10.79 1.44
C SER A 131 7.80 10.56 2.71
N GLN A 132 7.60 9.44 3.41
CA GLN A 132 8.48 8.99 4.50
C GLN A 132 9.86 8.60 3.97
N HIS A 133 9.92 7.85 2.88
CA HIS A 133 11.19 7.51 2.21
C HIS A 133 11.96 8.78 1.82
N HIS A 134 11.30 9.75 1.20
CA HIS A 134 11.92 11.02 0.83
C HIS A 134 12.44 11.79 2.06
N THR A 135 11.67 11.84 3.14
CA THR A 135 12.06 12.46 4.43
C THR A 135 13.35 11.83 4.96
N ILE A 136 13.41 10.49 5.03
CA ILE A 136 14.57 9.75 5.53
C ILE A 136 15.81 10.05 4.67
N CYS A 137 15.66 10.00 3.35
CA CYS A 137 16.74 10.33 2.42
C CYS A 137 17.27 11.77 2.64
N LYS A 138 16.38 12.76 2.83
CA LYS A 138 16.79 14.14 3.15
C LYS A 138 17.50 14.28 4.49
N VAL A 139 17.05 13.55 5.52
CA VAL A 139 17.75 13.53 6.81
C VAL A 139 19.15 12.94 6.67
N LEU A 140 19.31 11.90 5.85
CA LEU A 140 20.61 11.25 5.60
C LEU A 140 21.58 12.09 4.74
N GLU A 141 21.06 13.02 3.92
CA GLU A 141 21.87 14.01 3.19
C GLU A 141 22.51 15.05 4.13
N ILE A 142 21.89 15.34 5.28
CA ILE A 142 22.38 16.30 6.26
C ILE A 142 23.46 15.66 7.13
N SER A 143 24.58 16.37 7.36
CA SER A 143 25.62 15.84 8.23
C SER A 143 25.09 15.63 9.66
N LYS A 144 25.28 14.42 10.21
CA LYS A 144 24.89 14.06 11.58
C LYS A 144 25.36 15.08 12.62
N LYS A 145 26.60 15.57 12.48
CA LYS A 145 27.18 16.54 13.40
C LYS A 145 26.37 17.84 13.39
N PHE A 146 26.17 18.39 12.19
CA PHE A 146 25.39 19.61 12.01
C PHE A 146 23.95 19.47 12.53
N LEU A 147 23.28 18.36 12.19
CA LEU A 147 21.90 18.11 12.65
C LEU A 147 21.83 18.00 14.18
N ASN A 148 22.76 17.28 14.80
CA ASN A 148 22.80 17.14 16.26
C ASN A 148 23.16 18.45 16.96
N ASP A 149 24.06 19.27 16.39
CA ASP A 149 24.40 20.59 16.93
C ASP A 149 23.18 21.53 16.85
N LEU A 150 22.44 21.51 15.73
CA LEU A 150 21.20 22.27 15.56
C LEU A 150 20.13 21.85 16.58
N LEU A 151 19.87 20.54 16.72
CA LEU A 151 18.88 20.02 17.67
C LEU A 151 19.20 20.43 19.11
N ARG A 152 20.49 20.43 19.50
CA ARG A 152 20.93 20.92 20.81
C ARG A 152 20.67 22.42 20.99
N ASN A 153 20.93 23.21 19.95
CA ASN A 153 20.75 24.66 20.00
C ASN A 153 19.27 25.07 20.10
N VAL A 154 18.37 24.29 19.50
CA VAL A 154 16.92 24.51 19.56
C VAL A 154 16.29 23.92 20.84
N GLY A 155 17.07 23.18 21.65
CA GLY A 155 16.62 22.62 22.93
C GLY A 155 16.08 21.19 22.86
N HIS A 156 16.18 20.52 21.71
CA HIS A 156 15.77 19.14 21.48
C HIS A 156 16.94 18.16 21.60
N ALA A 157 17.63 18.20 22.75
CA ALA A 157 18.78 17.32 23.00
C ALA A 157 18.40 15.83 23.08
N ASP A 158 17.12 15.53 23.31
CA ASP A 158 16.51 14.20 23.33
C ASP A 158 16.38 13.55 21.94
N LEU A 159 16.34 14.37 20.87
CA LEU A 159 16.21 13.89 19.49
C LEU A 159 17.55 13.70 18.77
N VAL A 160 18.67 13.89 19.48
CA VAL A 160 20.02 13.77 18.93
C VAL A 160 20.26 12.35 18.41
N LEU A 161 20.59 12.24 17.13
CA LEU A 161 20.81 10.95 16.49
C LEU A 161 22.12 10.30 16.95
N THR A 162 22.03 9.04 17.35
CA THR A 162 23.18 8.19 17.68
C THR A 162 23.82 7.61 16.42
N ALA A 163 24.94 6.88 16.57
CA ALA A 163 25.52 6.15 15.43
C ALA A 163 24.61 4.97 15.00
N ARG A 164 23.86 4.42 15.94
CA ARG A 164 22.89 3.36 15.69
C ARG A 164 21.73 3.88 14.84
N ASP A 165 21.18 5.04 15.18
CA ASP A 165 20.02 5.60 14.48
C ASP A 165 20.33 5.90 13.02
N ILE A 166 21.55 6.39 12.73
CA ILE A 166 21.99 6.59 11.34
C ILE A 166 22.08 5.28 10.55
N ILE A 167 22.48 4.17 11.18
CA ILE A 167 22.49 2.85 10.51
C ILE A 167 21.06 2.39 10.25
N ILE A 168 20.16 2.51 11.25
CA ILE A 168 18.74 2.16 11.10
C ILE A 168 18.10 2.99 9.98
N LEU A 169 18.32 4.30 9.94
CA LEU A 169 17.79 5.17 8.88
C LEU A 169 18.30 4.78 7.49
N ARG A 170 19.56 4.35 7.37
CA ARG A 170 20.12 3.87 6.09
C ARG A 170 19.51 2.54 5.66
N GLU A 171 19.36 1.59 6.59
CA GLU A 171 18.68 0.32 6.33
C GLU A 171 17.23 0.58 5.89
N LEU A 172 16.53 1.47 6.59
CA LEU A 172 15.15 1.83 6.27
C LEU A 172 15.04 2.49 4.90
N ALA A 173 15.98 3.39 4.55
CA ALA A 173 16.04 3.99 3.23
C ALA A 173 16.27 2.94 2.12
N SER A 174 17.17 1.98 2.33
CA SER A 174 17.43 0.89 1.38
C SER A 174 16.17 0.05 1.14
N ILE A 175 15.52 -0.39 2.22
CA ILE A 175 14.29 -1.18 2.17
C ILE A 175 13.17 -0.43 1.46
N PHE A 176 12.97 0.85 1.80
CA PHE A 176 11.92 1.68 1.22
C PHE A 176 12.18 2.03 -0.25
N ALA A 177 13.44 2.09 -0.69
CA ALA A 177 13.76 2.32 -2.10
C ALA A 177 13.16 1.24 -3.01
N LEU A 178 13.11 -0.02 -2.55
CA LEU A 178 12.55 -1.16 -3.30
C LEU A 178 11.10 -0.90 -3.71
N PHE A 179 10.28 -0.51 -2.74
CA PHE A 179 8.87 -0.22 -2.95
C PHE A 179 8.69 1.06 -3.80
N ALA A 180 9.64 1.99 -3.75
CA ALA A 180 9.48 3.35 -4.27
C ALA A 180 9.72 3.31 -5.76
N GLU A 181 10.74 2.55 -6.14
CA GLU A 181 11.04 2.19 -7.50
C GLU A 181 9.87 1.41 -8.13
N ALA A 182 9.36 0.37 -7.47
CA ALA A 182 8.22 -0.39 -7.98
C ALA A 182 6.97 0.47 -8.16
N THR A 183 6.65 1.33 -7.20
CA THR A 183 5.51 2.27 -7.29
C THR A 183 5.72 3.25 -8.44
N THR A 184 6.89 3.87 -8.53
CA THR A 184 7.20 4.84 -9.60
C THR A 184 7.10 4.20 -10.97
N ARG A 185 7.62 2.97 -11.15
CA ARG A 185 7.60 2.26 -12.43
C ARG A 185 6.18 1.83 -12.84
N THR A 186 5.32 1.51 -11.88
CA THR A 186 3.96 1.02 -12.16
C THR A 186 2.92 2.14 -12.28
N GLN A 187 3.24 3.35 -11.86
CA GLN A 187 2.42 4.56 -12.02
C GLN A 187 2.69 5.32 -13.33
N ILE A 188 3.48 4.74 -14.24
CA ILE A 188 3.75 5.35 -15.54
C ILE A 188 2.48 5.29 -16.40
N GLU A 189 2.12 6.42 -17.01
CA GLU A 189 0.90 6.57 -17.85
C GLU A 189 1.21 6.53 -19.37
N ASP A 190 2.48 6.68 -19.77
CA ASP A 190 2.90 6.77 -21.17
C ASP A 190 3.31 5.43 -21.79
N SER A 191 3.28 4.35 -21.01
CA SER A 191 3.70 3.01 -21.41
C SER A 191 3.00 1.93 -20.59
N ALA A 192 3.04 0.69 -21.07
CA ALA A 192 2.37 -0.42 -20.41
C ALA A 192 3.03 -0.74 -19.05
N SER A 193 2.30 -0.49 -17.95
CA SER A 193 2.78 -0.68 -16.59
C SER A 193 2.37 -2.00 -15.95
N ILE A 194 1.25 -2.61 -16.39
CA ILE A 194 0.73 -3.87 -15.83
C ILE A 194 1.72 -5.04 -15.96
N SER A 195 2.51 -5.06 -17.05
CA SER A 195 3.56 -6.07 -17.28
C SER A 195 4.73 -5.95 -16.30
N LEU A 196 4.85 -4.82 -15.58
CA LEU A 196 5.88 -4.57 -14.60
C LEU A 196 5.49 -5.05 -13.19
N VAL A 197 4.23 -5.40 -12.96
CA VAL A 197 3.74 -5.84 -11.63
C VAL A 197 4.46 -7.11 -11.17
N ALA A 198 4.42 -8.18 -11.96
CA ALA A 198 5.06 -9.44 -11.62
C ALA A 198 6.59 -9.31 -11.38
N PRO A 199 7.38 -8.71 -12.27
CA PRO A 199 8.81 -8.55 -12.01
C PRO A 199 9.10 -7.62 -10.82
N SER A 200 8.25 -6.62 -10.54
CA SER A 200 8.41 -5.77 -9.36
C SER A 200 8.19 -6.53 -8.06
N VAL A 201 7.12 -7.34 -7.98
CA VAL A 201 6.85 -8.20 -6.81
C VAL A 201 8.00 -9.17 -6.57
N LEU A 202 8.51 -9.82 -7.63
CA LEU A 202 9.63 -10.75 -7.53
C LEU A 202 10.93 -10.05 -7.11
N SER A 203 11.23 -8.88 -7.69
CA SER A 203 12.42 -8.09 -7.30
C SER A 203 12.34 -7.73 -5.82
N ILE A 204 11.21 -7.16 -5.38
CA ILE A 204 11.02 -6.80 -3.97
C ILE A 204 11.20 -8.01 -3.06
N TYR A 205 10.62 -9.17 -3.42
CA TYR A 205 10.77 -10.39 -2.62
C TYR A 205 12.25 -10.77 -2.42
N TYR A 206 13.01 -10.93 -3.52
CA TYR A 206 14.41 -11.35 -3.43
C TYR A 206 15.30 -10.28 -2.79
N ASP A 207 15.05 -9.01 -3.06
CA ASP A 207 15.79 -7.91 -2.45
C ASP A 207 15.51 -7.80 -0.95
N LEU A 208 14.28 -8.08 -0.50
CA LEU A 208 13.94 -8.16 0.93
C LEU A 208 14.60 -9.37 1.61
N GLU A 209 14.65 -10.54 0.96
CA GLU A 209 15.39 -11.69 1.50
C GLU A 209 16.88 -11.37 1.66
N HIS A 210 17.46 -10.70 0.66
CA HIS A 210 18.85 -10.26 0.72
C HIS A 210 19.06 -9.22 1.83
N GLU A 211 18.22 -8.19 1.92
CA GLU A 211 18.31 -7.17 2.97
C GLU A 211 18.05 -7.75 4.36
N GLN A 212 17.19 -8.76 4.49
CA GLN A 212 16.92 -9.43 5.77
C GLN A 212 18.19 -10.01 6.41
N VAL A 213 19.09 -10.56 5.60
CA VAL A 213 20.34 -11.18 6.05
C VAL A 213 21.44 -10.13 6.29
N ASN A 214 21.41 -9.03 5.53
CA ASN A 214 22.46 -8.01 5.56
C ASN A 214 22.18 -6.85 6.53
N CYS A 215 20.91 -6.58 6.83
CA CYS A 215 20.51 -5.55 7.79
C CYS A 215 20.98 -5.92 9.20
N LYS A 216 21.58 -4.95 9.88
CA LYS A 216 22.05 -5.10 11.26
C LYS A 216 20.91 -5.01 12.26
N TYR A 217 19.88 -4.20 11.98
CA TYR A 217 18.79 -3.94 12.92
C TYR A 217 17.40 -4.23 12.33
N LEU A 218 17.21 -4.02 11.03
CA LEU A 218 15.90 -4.10 10.38
C LEU A 218 15.57 -5.44 9.70
N GLY A 219 16.34 -6.51 9.95
CA GLY A 219 16.00 -7.83 9.38
C GLY A 219 14.61 -8.35 9.79
N SER A 220 14.13 -8.00 10.98
CA SER A 220 12.75 -8.31 11.40
C SER A 220 11.69 -7.54 10.61
N LEU A 221 11.97 -6.29 10.22
CA LEU A 221 11.09 -5.50 9.34
C LEU A 221 11.02 -6.15 7.96
N CYS A 222 12.15 -6.55 7.37
CA CYS A 222 12.16 -7.28 6.10
C CYS A 222 11.27 -8.52 6.16
N ARG A 223 11.38 -9.31 7.24
CA ARG A 223 10.53 -10.48 7.44
C ARG A 223 9.04 -10.13 7.50
N THR A 224 8.64 -9.08 8.22
CA THR A 224 7.24 -8.63 8.26
C THR A 224 6.76 -8.17 6.89
N LEU A 225 7.60 -7.44 6.15
CA LEU A 225 7.28 -6.99 4.79
C LEU A 225 7.12 -8.16 3.81
N ILE A 226 7.96 -9.20 3.89
CA ILE A 226 7.81 -10.42 3.09
C ILE A 226 6.49 -11.13 3.42
N ILE A 227 6.10 -11.20 4.70
CA ILE A 227 4.81 -11.80 5.10
C ILE A 227 3.66 -11.01 4.48
N SER A 228 3.65 -9.68 4.61
CA SER A 228 2.59 -8.85 4.05
C SER A 228 2.59 -8.88 2.51
N LEU A 229 3.76 -9.02 1.86
CA LEU A 229 3.87 -9.22 0.42
C LEU A 229 3.20 -10.55 0.00
N HIS A 230 3.42 -11.64 0.74
CA HIS A 230 2.74 -12.92 0.50
C HIS A 230 1.23 -12.83 0.73
N GLU A 231 0.78 -12.10 1.75
CA GLU A 231 -0.66 -11.92 2.01
C GLU A 231 -1.39 -11.23 0.84
N ARG A 232 -0.70 -10.35 0.10
CA ARG A 232 -1.29 -9.53 -0.97
C ARG A 232 -0.96 -9.99 -2.39
N PHE A 233 0.11 -10.74 -2.56
CA PHE A 233 0.58 -11.19 -3.88
C PHE A 233 0.88 -12.70 -3.90
N GLY A 234 0.38 -13.44 -2.91
CA GLY A 234 0.66 -14.87 -2.71
C GLY A 234 0.40 -15.72 -3.94
N GLY A 235 -0.77 -15.61 -4.59
CA GLY A 235 -1.03 -16.41 -5.79
C GLY A 235 -0.16 -16.04 -6.99
N LEU A 236 0.42 -14.83 -7.04
CA LEU A 236 1.45 -14.48 -8.03
C LEU A 236 2.77 -15.18 -7.67
N LEU A 237 3.19 -15.10 -6.42
CA LEU A 237 4.42 -15.73 -5.92
C LEU A 237 4.37 -17.27 -6.05
N GLU A 238 3.25 -17.89 -5.73
CA GLU A 238 3.03 -19.34 -5.85
C GLU A 238 3.14 -19.81 -7.30
N ARG A 239 2.62 -19.03 -8.26
CA ARG A 239 2.81 -19.30 -9.70
C ARG A 239 4.27 -19.21 -10.15
N CYS A 240 5.09 -18.50 -9.39
CA CYS A 240 6.54 -18.43 -9.57
C CYS A 240 7.31 -19.41 -8.67
N GLU A 241 6.63 -20.40 -8.09
CA GLU A 241 7.21 -21.42 -7.20
C GLU A 241 7.78 -20.86 -5.88
N ILE A 242 7.33 -19.67 -5.47
CA ILE A 242 7.69 -19.03 -4.21
C ILE A 242 6.54 -19.23 -3.23
N PHE A 243 6.71 -20.16 -2.30
CA PHE A 243 5.71 -20.51 -1.30
C PHE A 243 6.00 -19.83 0.03
N ALA A 244 4.94 -19.45 0.73
CA ALA A 244 5.08 -18.94 2.09
C ALA A 244 5.68 -20.00 3.01
N ASP A 245 6.64 -19.60 3.83
CA ASP A 245 7.28 -20.50 4.79
C ASP A 245 6.24 -20.98 5.82
N SER A 246 6.32 -22.24 6.26
CA SER A 246 5.32 -22.87 7.14
C SER A 246 5.20 -22.16 8.50
N ASN A 247 6.21 -21.36 8.85
CA ASN A 247 6.28 -20.55 10.07
C ASN A 247 5.73 -19.12 9.89
N MET A 248 5.35 -18.71 8.68
CA MET A 248 4.63 -17.47 8.44
C MET A 248 3.16 -17.68 8.82
N LYS A 249 2.71 -17.00 9.87
CA LYS A 249 1.27 -16.94 10.19
C LYS A 249 0.59 -16.00 9.19
N ILE A 250 0.37 -16.50 7.99
CA ILE A 250 -0.51 -15.83 7.03
C ILE A 250 -1.92 -15.96 7.60
N LYS A 251 -2.65 -14.84 7.73
CA LYS A 251 -4.08 -14.90 8.07
C LYS A 251 -4.76 -15.78 7.02
N LYS A 252 -5.22 -16.97 7.41
CA LYS A 252 -6.07 -17.81 6.55
C LYS A 252 -7.32 -16.99 6.21
N ARG A 253 -7.44 -16.53 4.97
CA ARG A 253 -8.63 -15.82 4.49
C ARG A 253 -9.72 -16.86 4.25
N CYS A 254 -10.87 -16.65 4.88
CA CYS A 254 -12.04 -17.50 4.70
C CYS A 254 -12.48 -17.42 3.24
N THR A 255 -12.59 -18.60 2.62
CA THR A 255 -13.27 -18.86 1.36
C THR A 255 -14.75 -18.54 1.43
#